data_AF-A0A9P8FHP3-F1
#
_entry.id   AF-A0A9P8FHP3-F1
#
_cell.length_a   1.000
_cell.length_b   1.000
_cell.length_c   1.000
_cell.angle_alpha   90.00
_cell.angle_beta   90.00
_cell.angle_gamma   90.00
#
_symmetry.space_group_name_H-M   'P 1'
#
loop_
_entity.id
_entity.type
_entity.pdbx_description
1 polymer ?
#
loop_
_entity_poly.entity_id
_entity_poly.type
_entity_poly.pdbx_seq_one_letter_code
_entity_poly.pdbx_strand_id
1 'polypeptide(L)'
;MADSKKLPTFLTNTELHPSFDQDIKDTHLIYDYAAQAPDGTPEKWRYEMWFFSSNRIVYAIHGGPMAGRINYQTCTYQCIRPGELWQCNWLEETGTICSLVYDIKNEKITTLIAFSKGHWNNPEQARGDKRDKETFERFRGLAKQGTQVERFMLSEQADIKEKFKGKGDLVPIDEDAETF
;
A
#
# COMPACT_ATOMS: atom_id res chain seq x y z
N MET A 1 -9.02 24.00 2.33
CA MET A 1 -8.22 23.76 1.12
C MET A 1 -6.86 23.26 1.57
N ALA A 2 -6.38 22.13 1.04
CA ALA A 2 -5.02 21.68 1.32
C ALA A 2 -4.03 22.77 0.85
N ASP A 3 -3.01 23.07 1.65
CA ASP A 3 -1.94 23.99 1.24
C ASP A 3 -1.13 23.31 0.12
N SER A 4 -1.50 23.60 -1.12
CA SER A 4 -0.98 22.96 -2.33
C SER A 4 0.49 23.25 -2.62
N LYS A 5 1.16 24.01 -1.75
CA LYS A 5 2.56 24.42 -1.94
C LYS A 5 3.58 23.37 -1.47
N LYS A 6 3.19 22.42 -0.63
CA LYS A 6 4.07 21.31 -0.20
C LYS A 6 3.62 20.02 -0.89
N LEU A 7 4.55 19.28 -1.47
CA LEU A 7 4.30 17.99 -2.10
C LEU A 7 5.15 16.90 -1.43
N PRO A 8 4.65 15.65 -1.38
CA PRO A 8 3.32 15.24 -1.82
C PRO A 8 2.21 15.73 -0.87
N THR A 9 1.06 16.10 -1.44
CA THR A 9 -0.16 16.45 -0.69
C THR A 9 -1.33 15.70 -1.30
N PHE A 10 -2.19 15.18 -0.44
CA PHE A 10 -3.41 14.49 -0.85
C PHE A 10 -4.59 15.44 -0.71
N LEU A 11 -5.31 15.66 -1.81
CA LEU A 11 -6.56 16.41 -1.80
C LEU A 11 -7.71 15.43 -2.04
N THR A 12 -8.63 15.37 -1.08
CA THR A 12 -9.91 14.66 -1.22
C THR A 12 -11.01 15.65 -0.88
N ASN A 13 -11.72 16.11 -1.90
CA ASN A 13 -12.84 17.05 -1.72
C ASN A 13 -14.14 16.32 -1.33
N THR A 14 -14.20 15.01 -1.54
CA THR A 14 -15.31 14.17 -1.13
C THR A 14 -15.23 13.89 0.36
N GLU A 15 -16.34 14.04 1.06
CA GLU A 15 -16.44 13.67 2.47
C GLU A 15 -16.21 12.16 2.64
N LEU A 16 -15.58 11.79 3.75
CA LEU A 16 -15.40 10.38 4.09
C LEU A 16 -16.75 9.76 4.40
N HIS A 17 -17.14 8.74 3.63
CA HIS A 17 -18.45 8.12 3.75
C HIS A 17 -18.63 7.46 5.14
N PRO A 18 -19.79 7.58 5.81
CA PRO A 18 -20.01 7.05 7.16
C PRO A 18 -19.78 5.55 7.31
N SER A 19 -19.91 4.77 6.24
CA SER A 19 -19.62 3.33 6.30
C SER A 19 -18.12 3.01 6.44
N PHE A 20 -17.22 4.00 6.37
CA PHE A 20 -15.78 3.81 6.59
C PHE A 20 -15.47 3.08 7.90
N ASP A 21 -16.13 3.46 8.99
CA ASP A 21 -15.90 2.88 10.31
C ASP A 21 -16.21 1.38 10.33
N GLN A 22 -17.25 0.97 9.62
CA GLN A 22 -17.64 -0.43 9.51
C GLN A 22 -16.76 -1.20 8.51
N ASP A 23 -16.59 -0.63 7.32
CA ASP A 23 -16.02 -1.30 6.17
C ASP A 23 -14.48 -1.37 6.22
N ILE A 24 -13.84 -0.27 6.64
CA ILE A 24 -12.39 -0.06 6.47
C ILE A 24 -11.65 0.09 7.78
N LYS A 25 -12.14 0.94 8.69
CA LYS A 25 -11.40 1.27 9.92
C LYS A 25 -11.02 0.02 10.69
N ASP A 26 -9.74 -0.07 11.04
CA ASP A 26 -9.17 -1.17 11.81
C ASP A 26 -9.30 -2.54 11.12
N THR A 27 -9.64 -2.59 9.82
CA THR A 27 -9.68 -3.84 9.04
C THR A 27 -8.26 -4.30 8.73
N HIS A 28 -8.01 -5.58 8.94
CA HIS A 28 -6.77 -6.27 8.63
C HIS A 28 -7.02 -7.33 7.58
N LEU A 29 -6.22 -7.33 6.52
CA LEU A 29 -6.31 -8.25 5.39
C LEU A 29 -4.99 -8.97 5.17
N ILE A 30 -5.05 -10.29 4.99
CA ILE A 30 -3.96 -11.09 4.43
C ILE A 30 -4.43 -11.59 3.08
N TYR A 31 -3.64 -11.39 2.03
CA TYR A 31 -4.05 -11.67 0.66
C TYR A 31 -2.88 -12.15 -0.21
N ASP A 32 -3.21 -12.98 -1.19
CA ASP A 32 -2.24 -13.58 -2.11
C ASP A 32 -2.47 -13.03 -3.53
N TYR A 33 -1.50 -12.29 -4.07
CA TYR A 33 -1.52 -11.88 -5.48
C TYR A 33 -1.36 -13.08 -6.41
N ALA A 34 -2.02 -13.02 -7.57
CA ALA A 34 -1.86 -13.96 -8.68
C ALA A 34 -0.57 -13.63 -9.46
N ALA A 35 0.59 -13.95 -8.89
CA ALA A 35 1.88 -13.67 -9.52
C ALA A 35 2.36 -14.82 -10.44
N GLN A 36 3.38 -14.55 -11.25
CA GLN A 36 4.06 -15.55 -12.05
C GLN A 36 5.57 -15.35 -11.99
N ALA A 37 6.30 -16.46 -11.94
CA ALA A 37 7.74 -16.49 -12.14
C ALA A 37 8.10 -16.11 -13.60
N PRO A 38 9.36 -15.76 -13.90
CA PRO A 38 9.78 -15.44 -15.26
C PRO A 38 9.53 -16.55 -16.30
N ASP A 39 9.45 -17.80 -15.88
CA ASP A 39 9.15 -18.96 -16.72
C ASP A 39 7.64 -19.24 -16.89
N GLY A 40 6.78 -18.40 -16.29
CA GLY A 40 5.33 -18.52 -16.31
C GLY A 40 4.76 -19.43 -15.21
N THR A 41 5.59 -19.98 -14.33
CA THR A 41 5.12 -20.78 -13.19
C THR A 41 4.27 -19.90 -12.27
N PRO A 42 3.03 -20.30 -11.92
CA PRO A 42 2.21 -19.55 -10.98
C PRO A 42 2.88 -19.42 -9.61
N GLU A 43 2.94 -18.20 -9.12
CA GLU A 43 3.42 -17.86 -7.78
C GLU A 43 2.32 -17.19 -6.98
N LYS A 44 2.45 -17.22 -5.66
CA LYS A 44 1.61 -16.44 -4.75
C LYS A 44 2.50 -15.52 -3.96
N TRP A 45 2.27 -14.22 -4.12
CA TRP A 45 2.93 -13.24 -3.29
C TRP A 45 1.98 -12.83 -2.18
N ARG A 46 2.29 -13.26 -0.96
CA ARG A 46 1.49 -12.95 0.23
C ARG A 46 1.82 -11.56 0.75
N TYR A 47 0.78 -10.77 0.96
CA TYR A 47 0.82 -9.42 1.51
C TYR A 47 -0.14 -9.33 2.69
N GLU A 48 0.18 -8.43 3.61
CA GLU A 48 -0.58 -8.16 4.83
C GLU A 48 -0.77 -6.65 4.95
N MET A 49 -2.01 -6.21 5.20
CA MET A 49 -2.40 -4.81 5.26
C MET A 49 -3.33 -4.58 6.43
N TRP A 50 -3.08 -3.53 7.20
CA TRP A 50 -3.97 -3.02 8.23
C TRP A 50 -4.33 -1.57 7.95
N PHE A 51 -5.64 -1.32 7.80
CA PHE A 51 -6.22 0.01 7.63
C PHE A 51 -6.35 0.70 9.00
N PHE A 52 -5.19 1.14 9.50
CA PHE A 52 -5.00 1.65 10.87
C PHE A 52 -5.96 2.78 11.25
N SER A 53 -6.11 3.80 10.40
CA SER A 53 -6.95 4.97 10.69
C SER A 53 -7.58 5.56 9.42
N SER A 54 -8.33 6.65 9.56
CA SER A 54 -8.96 7.37 8.44
C SER A 54 -7.97 7.98 7.44
N ASN A 55 -6.67 7.94 7.72
CA ASN A 55 -5.63 8.44 6.83
C ASN A 55 -4.32 7.63 6.89
N ARG A 56 -4.31 6.44 7.51
CA ARG A 56 -3.09 5.63 7.68
C ARG A 56 -3.33 4.17 7.38
N ILE A 57 -2.34 3.58 6.72
CA ILE A 57 -2.18 2.14 6.57
C ILE A 57 -0.84 1.69 7.13
N VAL A 58 -0.79 0.45 7.59
CA VAL A 58 0.43 -0.29 7.93
C VAL A 58 0.41 -1.59 7.15
N TYR A 59 1.52 -2.01 6.56
CA TYR A 59 1.55 -3.22 5.75
C TYR A 59 2.89 -3.96 5.83
N ALA A 60 2.86 -5.25 5.50
CA ALA A 60 4.03 -6.09 5.36
C ALA A 60 3.94 -6.95 4.10
N ILE A 61 5.11 -7.26 3.52
CA ILE A 61 5.24 -8.07 2.32
C ILE A 61 5.93 -9.39 2.70
N HIS A 62 5.24 -10.50 2.51
CA HIS A 62 5.71 -11.84 2.90
C HIS A 62 6.21 -12.67 1.72
N GLY A 63 5.83 -12.33 0.49
CA GLY A 63 6.25 -13.03 -0.72
C GLY A 63 6.61 -12.11 -1.87
N GLY A 64 7.22 -12.68 -2.91
CA GLY A 64 7.69 -11.96 -4.08
C GLY A 64 9.01 -11.21 -3.86
N PRO A 65 9.43 -10.37 -4.81
CA PRO A 65 10.78 -9.79 -4.80
C PRO A 65 11.06 -8.89 -3.58
N MET A 66 10.00 -8.30 -3.01
CA MET A 66 10.05 -7.38 -1.86
C MET A 66 9.73 -8.05 -0.51
N ALA A 67 9.74 -9.40 -0.44
CA ALA A 67 9.52 -10.12 0.81
C ALA A 67 10.46 -9.63 1.92
N GLY A 68 9.90 -9.33 3.10
CA GLY A 68 10.61 -8.72 4.23
C GLY A 68 10.52 -7.19 4.31
N ARG A 69 9.76 -6.53 3.43
CA ARG A 69 9.43 -5.10 3.56
C ARG A 69 8.29 -4.91 4.57
N ILE A 70 8.48 -4.02 5.54
CA ILE A 70 7.46 -3.58 6.50
C ILE A 70 7.36 -2.05 6.41
N ASN A 71 6.15 -1.53 6.26
CA ASN A 71 5.96 -0.11 5.96
C ASN A 71 4.64 0.43 6.51
N TYR A 72 4.48 1.75 6.43
CA TYR A 72 3.27 2.48 6.75
C TYR A 72 3.19 3.75 5.90
N GLN A 73 1.97 4.21 5.65
CA GLN A 73 1.77 5.30 4.70
C GLN A 73 0.50 6.12 4.97
N THR A 74 0.57 7.41 4.62
CA THR A 74 -0.62 8.24 4.46
C THR A 74 -1.46 7.71 3.31
N CYS A 75 -2.70 7.34 3.58
CA CYS A 75 -3.63 6.77 2.61
C CYS A 75 -4.88 7.64 2.49
N THR A 76 -5.42 7.77 1.28
CA THR A 76 -6.76 8.31 1.07
C THR A 76 -7.76 7.21 0.78
N TYR A 77 -9.01 7.45 1.15
CA TYR A 77 -10.10 6.49 0.99
C TYR A 77 -11.25 7.13 0.22
N GLN A 78 -11.81 6.38 -0.73
CA GLN A 78 -13.00 6.77 -1.46
C GLN A 78 -13.98 5.59 -1.47
N CYS A 79 -15.17 5.82 -0.94
CA CYS A 79 -16.25 4.85 -1.02
C CYS A 79 -16.78 4.84 -2.46
N ILE A 80 -16.70 3.68 -3.12
CA ILE A 80 -17.32 3.47 -4.44
C ILE A 80 -18.76 2.97 -4.24
N ARG A 81 -18.93 1.97 -3.37
CA ARG A 81 -20.24 1.41 -3.00
C ARG A 81 -20.17 0.92 -1.55
N PRO A 82 -20.96 1.49 -0.62
CA PRO A 82 -20.86 1.17 0.80
C PRO A 82 -21.16 -0.31 1.06
N GLY A 83 -20.39 -0.94 1.96
CA GLY A 83 -20.48 -2.36 2.26
C GLY A 83 -19.97 -3.29 1.15
N GLU A 84 -19.40 -2.75 0.07
CA GLU A 84 -19.01 -3.53 -1.11
C GLU A 84 -17.65 -3.16 -1.70
N LEU A 85 -17.42 -1.89 -2.02
CA LEU A 85 -16.27 -1.44 -2.81
C LEU A 85 -15.67 -0.15 -2.27
N TRP A 86 -14.37 -0.17 -2.03
CA TRP A 86 -13.59 0.97 -1.58
C TRP A 86 -12.30 1.11 -2.38
N GLN A 87 -11.93 2.34 -2.70
CA GLN A 87 -10.62 2.66 -3.26
C GLN A 87 -9.72 3.27 -2.19
N CYS A 88 -8.49 2.77 -2.10
CA CYS A 88 -7.45 3.19 -1.18
C CYS A 88 -6.23 3.59 -2.00
N ASN A 89 -5.74 4.82 -1.86
CA ASN A 89 -4.64 5.32 -2.69
C ASN A 89 -3.52 5.91 -1.83
N TRP A 90 -2.28 5.64 -2.21
CA TRP A 90 -1.11 6.22 -1.56
C TRP A 90 0.07 6.39 -2.52
N LEU A 91 1.02 7.22 -2.09
CA LEU A 91 2.37 7.35 -2.65
C LEU A 91 3.35 6.88 -1.57
N GLU A 92 4.45 6.27 -1.95
CA GLU A 92 5.52 5.87 -1.03
C GLU A 92 6.76 6.75 -1.18
N GLU A 93 7.60 6.77 -0.15
CA GLU A 93 8.92 7.40 -0.15
C GLU A 93 9.88 6.85 -1.21
N THR A 94 9.62 5.64 -1.70
CA THR A 94 10.33 5.02 -2.84
C THR A 94 9.92 5.62 -4.19
N GLY A 95 8.91 6.49 -4.21
CA GLY A 95 8.28 7.03 -5.41
C GLY A 95 7.22 6.12 -6.02
N THR A 96 6.95 4.93 -5.44
CA THR A 96 5.89 4.02 -5.87
C THR A 96 4.52 4.64 -5.61
N ILE A 97 3.61 4.50 -6.58
CA ILE A 97 2.20 4.91 -6.44
C ILE A 97 1.37 3.64 -6.39
N CYS A 98 0.45 3.56 -5.43
CA CYS A 98 -0.47 2.44 -5.30
C CYS A 98 -1.91 2.94 -5.33
N SER A 99 -2.73 2.29 -6.17
CA SER A 99 -4.18 2.39 -6.14
C SER A 99 -4.73 0.99 -5.91
N LEU A 100 -5.48 0.82 -4.83
CA LEU A 100 -6.04 -0.44 -4.39
C LEU A 100 -7.56 -0.33 -4.32
N VAL A 101 -8.27 -1.27 -4.95
CA VAL A 101 -9.70 -1.48 -4.75
C VAL A 101 -9.88 -2.68 -3.85
N TYR A 102 -10.54 -2.46 -2.72
CA TYR A 102 -10.96 -3.51 -1.80
C TYR A 102 -12.41 -3.90 -2.15
N ASP A 103 -12.57 -5.11 -2.69
CA ASP A 103 -13.85 -5.74 -2.96
C ASP A 103 -14.24 -6.65 -1.79
N ILE A 104 -15.12 -6.14 -0.94
CA ILE A 104 -15.56 -6.78 0.29
C ILE A 104 -16.42 -8.02 -0.04
N LYS A 105 -17.22 -7.97 -1.11
CA LYS A 105 -18.19 -9.02 -1.44
C LYS A 105 -17.53 -10.20 -2.12
N ASN A 106 -16.60 -9.93 -3.04
CA ASN A 106 -15.88 -10.97 -3.76
C ASN A 106 -14.59 -11.40 -3.06
N GLU A 107 -14.27 -10.81 -1.91
CA GLU A 107 -13.05 -11.08 -1.13
C GLU A 107 -11.78 -10.95 -1.98
N LYS A 108 -11.71 -9.84 -2.72
CA LYS A 108 -10.63 -9.55 -3.65
C LYS A 108 -10.02 -8.18 -3.40
N ILE A 109 -8.76 -8.09 -3.79
CA ILE A 109 -8.05 -6.84 -3.98
C ILE A 109 -7.72 -6.71 -5.46
N THR A 110 -7.94 -5.53 -6.03
CA THR A 110 -7.47 -5.17 -7.38
C THR A 110 -6.55 -3.98 -7.25
N THR A 111 -5.33 -4.06 -7.78
CA THR A 111 -4.37 -2.96 -7.67
C THR A 111 -3.80 -2.53 -9.00
N LEU A 112 -3.57 -1.22 -9.13
CA LEU A 112 -2.48 -0.69 -9.94
C LEU A 112 -1.35 -0.29 -9.00
N ILE A 113 -0.18 -0.91 -9.15
CA ILE A 113 1.05 -0.49 -8.49
C ILE A 113 2.02 0.01 -9.55
N ALA A 114 2.38 1.28 -9.47
CA ALA A 114 3.33 1.92 -10.37
C ALA A 114 4.66 2.08 -9.64
N PHE A 115 5.48 1.02 -9.65
CA PHE A 115 6.80 1.03 -9.03
C PHE A 115 7.72 2.02 -9.73
N SER A 116 8.46 2.84 -8.97
CA SER A 116 9.55 3.65 -9.54
C SER A 116 10.66 2.75 -10.07
N LYS A 117 11.44 3.22 -11.05
CA LYS A 117 12.61 2.49 -11.57
C LYS A 117 13.55 2.02 -10.46
N GLY A 118 13.87 2.89 -9.49
CA GLY A 118 14.73 2.52 -8.37
C GLY A 118 14.16 1.41 -7.51
N HIS A 119 12.87 1.48 -7.17
CA HIS A 119 12.22 0.43 -6.37
C HIS A 119 12.20 -0.91 -7.13
N TRP A 120 11.75 -0.90 -8.38
CA TRP A 120 11.60 -2.13 -9.17
C TRP A 120 12.94 -2.82 -9.47
N ASN A 121 13.97 -2.05 -9.85
CA ASN A 121 15.26 -2.61 -10.22
C ASN A 121 16.13 -3.00 -9.02
N ASN A 122 15.78 -2.58 -7.81
CA ASN A 122 16.53 -2.86 -6.59
C ASN A 122 15.62 -3.39 -5.46
N PRO A 123 14.89 -4.51 -5.68
CA PRO A 123 13.86 -4.99 -4.74
C PRO A 123 14.44 -5.36 -3.37
N GLU A 124 15.68 -5.89 -3.34
CA GLU A 124 16.43 -6.19 -2.11
C GLU A 124 16.63 -4.94 -1.24
N GLN A 125 16.90 -3.79 -1.84
CA GLN A 125 17.12 -2.54 -1.11
C GLN A 125 15.81 -1.95 -0.54
N ALA A 126 14.66 -2.42 -1.03
CA ALA A 126 13.33 -2.04 -0.55
C ALA A 126 12.83 -2.90 0.63
N ARG A 127 13.65 -3.85 1.12
CA ARG A 127 13.36 -4.67 2.31
C ARG A 127 13.76 -3.96 3.61
N GLY A 128 13.19 -4.43 4.72
CA GLY A 128 13.38 -3.87 6.06
C GLY A 128 12.15 -3.10 6.56
N ASP A 129 12.23 -2.61 7.80
CA ASP A 129 11.18 -1.81 8.43
C ASP A 129 11.46 -0.31 8.24
N LYS A 130 10.53 0.43 7.63
CA LYS A 130 10.63 1.89 7.45
C LYS A 130 10.85 2.65 8.76
N ARG A 131 10.44 2.10 9.90
CA ARG A 131 10.68 2.75 11.21
C ARG A 131 12.16 2.90 11.53
N ASP A 132 13.01 2.07 10.93
CA ASP A 132 14.46 2.24 10.99
C ASP A 132 14.92 3.40 10.09
N LYS A 133 15.71 4.31 10.66
CA LYS A 133 16.13 5.54 9.98
C LYS A 133 16.97 5.27 8.74
N GLU A 134 17.88 4.30 8.81
CA GLU A 134 18.74 3.96 7.67
C GLU A 134 17.92 3.35 6.53
N THR A 135 16.96 2.50 6.87
CA THR A 135 16.00 1.91 5.95
C THR A 135 15.12 2.97 5.29
N PHE A 136 14.62 3.93 6.07
CA PHE A 136 13.81 5.03 5.52
C PHE A 136 14.61 5.90 4.53
N GLU A 137 15.84 6.29 4.87
CA GLU A 137 16.72 7.05 3.98
C GLU A 137 17.08 6.26 2.71
N ARG A 138 17.31 4.95 2.85
CA ARG A 138 17.54 4.06 1.69
C ARG A 138 16.33 4.05 0.77
N PHE A 139 15.11 3.95 1.30
CA PHE A 139 13.89 3.98 0.49
C PHE A 139 13.72 5.32 -0.24
N ARG A 140 13.97 6.45 0.43
CA ARG A 140 14.02 7.78 -0.22
C ARG A 140 15.08 7.85 -1.32
N GLY A 141 16.21 7.16 -1.14
CA GLY A 141 17.26 7.03 -2.14
C GLY A 141 16.79 6.33 -3.42
N LEU A 142 15.91 5.32 -3.31
CA LEU A 142 15.35 4.61 -4.47
C LEU A 142 14.52 5.54 -5.37
N ALA A 143 13.78 6.48 -4.79
CA ALA A 143 12.98 7.45 -5.57
C ALA A 143 13.82 8.37 -6.47
N LYS A 144 15.11 8.52 -6.18
CA LYS A 144 16.04 9.36 -6.94
C LYS A 144 16.61 8.67 -8.18
N GLN A 145 16.33 7.38 -8.37
CA GLN A 145 16.84 6.61 -9.50
C GLN A 145 15.84 6.61 -10.67
N GLY A 146 16.23 7.24 -11.78
CA GLY A 146 15.38 7.38 -12.97
C GLY A 146 14.50 8.62 -12.93
N THR A 147 13.47 8.62 -13.77
CA THR A 147 12.51 9.71 -13.93
C THR A 147 11.08 9.26 -13.66
N GLN A 148 10.15 10.21 -13.52
CA GLN A 148 8.74 9.92 -13.16
C GLN A 148 8.00 9.03 -14.18
N VAL A 149 8.48 8.96 -15.42
CA VAL A 149 7.88 8.15 -16.49
C VAL A 149 8.50 6.75 -16.60
N GLU A 150 9.60 6.49 -15.91
CA GLU A 150 10.24 5.18 -15.87
C GLU A 150 9.69 4.37 -14.70
N ARG A 151 8.58 3.67 -14.95
CA ARG A 151 7.86 2.89 -13.94
C ARG A 151 7.56 1.49 -14.44
N PHE A 152 7.59 0.53 -13.51
CA PHE A 152 7.00 -0.78 -13.75
C PHE A 152 5.53 -0.74 -13.31
N MET A 153 4.63 -0.95 -14.28
CA MET A 153 3.19 -0.82 -14.09
C MET A 153 2.59 -2.21 -13.87
N LEU A 154 2.31 -2.55 -12.61
CA LEU A 154 1.73 -3.83 -12.23
C LEU A 154 0.23 -3.68 -11.98
N SER A 155 -0.57 -4.28 -12.85
CA SER A 155 -2.01 -4.42 -12.68
C SER A 155 -2.32 -5.87 -12.30
N GLU A 156 -2.73 -6.09 -11.06
CA GLU A 156 -2.89 -7.46 -10.54
C GLU A 156 -4.08 -7.57 -9.58
N GLN A 157 -4.60 -8.79 -9.46
CA GLN A 157 -5.59 -9.14 -8.45
C GLN A 157 -5.02 -10.06 -7.38
N ALA A 158 -5.57 -9.95 -6.18
CA ALA A 158 -5.29 -10.85 -5.08
C ALA A 158 -6.57 -11.41 -4.48
N ASP A 159 -6.50 -12.66 -4.03
CA ASP A 159 -7.54 -13.26 -3.20
C ASP A 159 -7.25 -12.98 -1.73
N ILE A 160 -8.24 -12.47 -1.02
CA ILE A 160 -8.17 -12.29 0.43
C ILE A 160 -8.30 -13.66 1.09
N LYS A 161 -7.35 -13.97 1.97
CA LYS A 161 -7.27 -15.23 2.72
C LYS A 161 -7.78 -15.08 4.13
N GLU A 162 -7.49 -13.93 4.75
CA GLU A 162 -7.95 -13.61 6.10
C GLU A 162 -8.42 -12.16 6.16
N LYS A 163 -9.49 -11.94 6.93
CA LYS A 163 -10.09 -10.64 7.18
C LYS A 163 -10.57 -10.58 8.63
N PHE A 164 -10.01 -9.66 9.40
CA PHE A 164 -10.41 -9.44 10.79
C PHE A 164 -10.23 -7.97 11.20
N LYS A 165 -10.60 -7.62 12.43
CA LYS A 165 -10.36 -6.29 13.01
C LYS A 165 -9.18 -6.33 13.97
N GLY A 166 -8.38 -5.27 13.99
CA GLY A 166 -7.23 -5.11 14.86
C GLY A 166 -5.90 -5.28 14.13
N LYS A 167 -4.82 -4.93 14.82
CA LYS A 167 -3.48 -4.82 14.24
C LYS A 167 -2.85 -6.15 13.78
N GLY A 168 -3.30 -7.28 14.31
CA GLY A 168 -2.59 -8.56 14.15
C GLY A 168 -1.16 -8.47 14.70
N ASP A 169 -0.19 -8.89 13.89
CA ASP A 169 1.23 -8.81 14.22
C ASP A 169 1.90 -7.51 13.77
N LEU A 170 1.18 -6.66 13.03
CA LEU A 170 1.69 -5.35 12.62
C LEU A 170 1.87 -4.42 13.83
N VAL A 171 2.86 -3.54 13.70
CA VAL A 171 3.22 -2.55 14.72
C VAL A 171 2.49 -1.24 14.43
N PRO A 172 1.78 -0.64 15.40
CA PRO A 172 1.12 0.65 15.19
C PRO A 172 2.13 1.77 14.93
N ILE A 173 1.60 2.93 14.54
CA ILE A 173 2.35 4.17 14.33
C ILE A 173 1.64 5.32 15.04
N ASP A 174 2.37 6.39 15.29
CA ASP A 174 1.76 7.67 15.67
C ASP A 174 0.99 8.27 14.48
N GLU A 175 -0.07 9.02 14.74
CA GLU A 175 -0.90 9.62 13.69
C GLU A 175 -0.12 10.61 12.82
N ASP A 176 0.88 11.29 13.38
CA ASP A 176 1.74 12.26 12.72
C ASP A 176 3.08 11.69 12.21
N ALA A 177 3.24 10.35 12.25
CA ALA A 177 4.44 9.69 11.75
C ALA A 177 4.78 10.12 10.31
N GLU A 178 6.06 10.45 10.09
CA GLU A 178 6.53 10.89 8.78
C GLU A 178 6.43 9.75 7.76
N THR A 179 5.88 10.06 6.58
CA THR A 179 5.62 9.07 5.55
C THR A 179 6.39 9.30 4.25
N PHE A 180 7.07 10.45 4.08
CA PHE A 180 7.86 10.80 2.90
C PHE A 180 9.18 11.41 3.27
#